data_AF-W2GY32-F1
#
_entry.id   AF-W2GY32-F1
#
_cell.length_a   1.000
_cell.length_b   1.000
_cell.length_c   1.000
_cell.angle_alpha   90.00
_cell.angle_beta   90.00
_cell.angle_gamma   90.00
#
_symmetry.space_group_name_H-M   'P 1'
#
loop_
_entity.id
_entity.type
_entity.pdbx_description
1 polymer ?
#
loop_
_entity_poly.entity_id
_entity_poly.type
_entity_poly.pdbx_seq_one_letter_code
_entity_poly.pdbx_strand_id
1 'polypeptide(L)'
;MTNRTSGWVNLLSDVWQNISKDHLLGCQLSLFGELLTYDLLPAGDRHDGIAIAEQLENVLEQVQAEMWRVGALVTDDAASFWEELKEAEAVIAPLSLASYRLQRDENTVDTLGFQQHFVRCDNLLECIEKRWAKCKQPLFMLGFALHPEYVAVAKDLPETDVSGIGTLTKIAVYYHRRQLATADLGELRRDMISRMRGEFTNIKATEFRAPWEYWAAVAVETPSSVLPKLVMRVLSIAVNTATCERLFSELGLIHTAKRN
;
A
#
# COMPACT_ATOMS: atom_id res chain seq x y z
N MET A 1 19.10 -25.99 -33.80
CA MET A 1 19.78 -25.55 -32.57
C MET A 1 20.13 -24.08 -32.74
N THR A 2 19.30 -23.18 -32.22
CA THR A 2 19.61 -21.75 -32.18
C THR A 2 20.53 -21.51 -30.99
N ASN A 3 21.80 -21.21 -31.25
CA ASN A 3 22.77 -20.79 -30.23
C ASN A 3 22.26 -19.48 -29.61
N ARG A 4 21.43 -19.57 -28.57
CA ARG A 4 21.06 -18.43 -27.73
C ARG A 4 22.19 -18.21 -26.74
N THR A 5 22.94 -17.14 -26.94
CA THR A 5 23.89 -16.68 -25.93
C THR A 5 23.08 -16.18 -24.71
N SER A 6 23.48 -16.55 -23.51
CA SER A 6 22.83 -16.12 -22.26
C SER A 6 23.27 -14.70 -21.83
N GLY A 7 23.97 -13.98 -22.70
CA GLY A 7 24.53 -12.67 -22.43
C GLY A 7 23.46 -11.60 -22.24
N TRP A 8 23.74 -10.68 -21.31
CA TRP A 8 22.93 -9.47 -21.10
C TRP A 8 23.68 -8.30 -21.73
N VAL A 9 23.01 -7.58 -22.63
CA VAL A 9 23.54 -6.38 -23.27
C VAL A 9 23.24 -5.15 -22.41
N ASN A 10 24.08 -4.12 -22.49
CA ASN A 10 23.79 -2.81 -21.91
C ASN A 10 23.23 -1.91 -23.01
N LEU A 11 22.11 -1.24 -22.75
CA LEU A 11 21.59 -0.21 -23.64
C LEU A 11 22.25 1.12 -23.25
N LEU A 12 22.99 1.71 -24.17
CA LEU A 12 23.57 3.05 -24.03
C LEU A 12 22.70 4.01 -24.83
N SER A 13 22.42 5.17 -24.27
CA SER A 13 21.68 6.21 -24.96
C SER A 13 22.27 7.58 -24.69
N ASP A 14 22.24 8.42 -25.73
CA ASP A 14 22.70 9.81 -25.67
C ASP A 14 21.83 10.68 -26.59
N VAL A 15 21.51 11.88 -26.13
CA VAL A 15 20.82 12.90 -26.93
C VAL A 15 21.82 13.96 -27.33
N TRP A 16 22.08 14.09 -28.63
CA TRP A 16 22.93 15.17 -29.14
C TRP A 16 22.25 15.96 -30.24
N GLN A 17 22.72 17.18 -30.43
CA GLN A 17 22.31 18.03 -31.53
C GLN A 17 23.26 17.86 -32.72
N ASN A 18 22.71 17.59 -33.91
CA ASN A 18 23.49 17.48 -35.13
C ASN A 18 23.86 18.87 -35.71
N ILE A 19 24.63 18.89 -36.80
CA ILE A 19 25.04 20.13 -37.49
C ILE A 19 23.87 20.92 -38.10
N SER A 20 22.73 20.27 -38.34
CA SER A 20 21.49 20.86 -38.84
C SER A 20 20.60 21.42 -37.72
N LYS A 21 21.04 21.31 -36.46
CA LYS A 21 20.30 21.66 -35.23
C LYS A 21 19.16 20.72 -34.86
N ASP A 22 19.08 19.54 -35.45
CA ASP A 22 18.14 18.51 -35.03
C ASP A 22 18.67 17.77 -33.81
N HIS A 23 17.82 17.54 -32.83
CA HIS A 23 18.14 16.68 -31.69
C HIS A 23 17.83 15.23 -32.03
N LEU A 24 18.82 14.37 -31.82
CA LEU A 24 18.74 12.95 -32.11
C LEU A 24 19.05 12.17 -30.84
N LEU A 25 18.22 11.16 -30.57
CA LEU A 25 18.44 10.14 -29.56
C LEU A 25 19.13 8.95 -30.24
N GLY A 26 20.41 8.75 -29.95
CA GLY A 26 21.11 7.54 -30.37
C GLY A 26 21.00 6.46 -29.30
N CYS A 27 20.80 5.23 -29.76
CA CYS A 27 20.73 4.05 -28.92
C CYS A 27 21.75 3.02 -29.42
N GLN A 28 22.56 2.50 -28.50
CA GLN A 28 23.56 1.47 -28.80
C GLN A 28 23.43 0.30 -27.84
N LEU A 29 23.61 -0.92 -28.34
CA LEU A 29 23.75 -2.11 -27.50
C LEU A 29 25.23 -2.41 -27.32
N SER A 30 25.67 -2.54 -26.07
CA SER A 30 27.04 -2.91 -25.72
C SER A 30 27.09 -4.30 -25.09
N LEU A 31 28.04 -5.11 -25.55
CA LEU A 31 28.36 -6.40 -24.93
C LEU A 31 29.86 -6.68 -25.04
N PHE A 32 30.53 -6.85 -23.90
CA PHE A 32 31.98 -7.14 -23.84
C PHE A 32 32.88 -6.16 -24.62
N GLY A 33 32.52 -4.87 -24.64
CA GLY A 33 33.29 -3.83 -25.33
C GLY A 33 32.98 -3.68 -26.82
N GLU A 34 32.17 -4.58 -27.39
CA GLU A 34 31.59 -4.40 -28.71
C GLU A 34 30.36 -3.48 -28.62
N LEU A 35 30.22 -2.59 -29.60
CA LEU A 35 29.11 -1.64 -29.72
C LEU A 35 28.35 -1.88 -31.01
N LEU A 36 27.04 -2.08 -30.89
CA LEU A 36 26.10 -2.13 -32.00
C LEU A 36 25.24 -0.86 -31.96
N THR A 37 25.30 -0.04 -33.00
CA THR A 37 24.31 1.03 -33.18
C THR A 37 22.95 0.39 -33.43
N TYR A 38 22.04 0.57 -32.48
CA TYR A 38 20.73 -0.07 -32.50
C TYR A 38 19.71 0.82 -33.20
N ASP A 39 19.62 2.08 -32.79
CA ASP A 39 18.66 3.02 -33.37
C ASP A 39 19.14 4.47 -33.28
N LEU A 40 18.53 5.31 -34.13
CA LEU A 40 18.74 6.74 -34.17
C LEU A 40 17.40 7.43 -34.42
N LEU A 41 16.80 7.95 -33.34
CA LEU A 41 15.47 8.51 -33.34
C LEU A 41 15.51 10.03 -33.29
N PRO A 42 14.61 10.74 -34.01
CA PRO A 42 14.43 12.17 -33.79
C PRO A 42 13.87 12.39 -32.38
N ALA A 43 14.56 13.19 -31.56
CA ALA A 43 14.14 13.46 -30.18
C ALA A 43 12.92 14.42 -30.11
N GLY A 44 12.55 15.06 -31.23
CA GLY A 44 11.45 16.03 -31.32
C GLY A 44 11.80 17.38 -30.70
N ASP A 45 10.80 18.25 -30.47
CA ASP A 45 11.01 19.58 -29.84
C ASP A 45 10.92 19.56 -28.30
N ARG A 46 10.54 18.40 -27.73
CA ARG A 46 10.30 18.22 -26.29
C ARG A 46 11.45 17.40 -25.70
N HIS A 47 12.30 18.05 -24.92
CA HIS A 47 13.52 17.49 -24.33
C HIS A 47 13.46 17.35 -22.80
N ASP A 48 12.27 17.39 -22.21
CA ASP A 48 12.12 17.09 -20.78
C ASP A 48 12.41 15.61 -20.50
N GLY A 49 12.73 15.30 -19.24
CA GLY A 49 13.09 13.94 -18.83
C GLY A 49 11.99 12.91 -19.13
N ILE A 50 10.72 13.34 -19.14
CA ILE A 50 9.56 12.49 -19.44
C ILE A 50 9.55 12.11 -20.92
N ALA A 51 9.76 13.06 -21.83
CA ALA A 51 9.79 12.81 -23.27
C ALA A 51 10.89 11.83 -23.67
N ILE A 52 12.07 11.95 -23.05
CA ILE A 52 13.20 11.05 -23.27
C ILE A 52 12.86 9.66 -22.71
N ALA A 53 12.22 9.57 -21.54
CA ALA A 53 11.80 8.31 -20.96
C ALA A 53 10.78 7.56 -21.83
N GLU A 54 9.78 8.26 -22.39
CA GLU A 54 8.81 7.67 -23.34
C GLU A 54 9.51 7.12 -24.59
N GLN A 55 10.50 7.84 -25.13
CA GLN A 55 11.28 7.36 -26.28
C GLN A 55 12.13 6.13 -25.93
N LEU A 56 12.77 6.14 -24.76
CA LEU A 56 13.55 5.01 -24.26
C LEU A 56 12.69 3.78 -23.96
N GLU A 57 11.47 3.95 -23.46
CA GLU A 57 10.51 2.86 -23.23
C GLU A 57 10.17 2.16 -24.55
N ASN A 58 9.87 2.91 -25.61
CA ASN A 58 9.61 2.34 -26.94
C ASN A 58 10.83 1.56 -27.47
N VAL A 59 12.04 2.08 -27.28
CA VAL A 59 13.29 1.38 -27.66
C VAL A 59 13.44 0.09 -26.86
N LEU A 60 13.21 0.12 -25.54
CA LEU A 60 13.31 -1.06 -24.68
C LEU A 60 12.28 -2.14 -25.05
N GLU A 61 11.03 -1.75 -25.35
CA GLU A 61 10.00 -2.66 -25.83
C GLU A 61 10.43 -3.35 -27.14
N GLN A 62 11.01 -2.60 -28.08
CA GLN A 62 11.50 -3.15 -29.34
C GLN A 62 12.67 -4.10 -29.14
N VAL A 63 13.65 -3.72 -28.31
CA VAL A 63 14.81 -4.54 -27.94
C VAL A 63 14.35 -5.85 -27.30
N GLN A 64 13.34 -5.81 -26.43
CA GLN A 64 12.74 -7.01 -25.83
C GLN A 64 11.97 -7.86 -26.85
N ALA A 65 11.21 -7.25 -27.75
CA ALA A 65 10.49 -7.96 -28.82
C ALA A 65 11.43 -8.70 -29.77
N GLU A 66 12.62 -8.13 -30.00
CA GLU A 66 13.72 -8.74 -30.74
C GLU A 66 14.52 -9.78 -29.92
N MET A 67 14.07 -10.08 -28.70
CA MET A 67 14.62 -11.09 -27.80
C MET A 67 16.01 -10.77 -27.24
N TRP A 68 16.44 -9.50 -27.30
CA TRP A 68 17.63 -9.06 -26.57
C TRP A 68 17.33 -8.98 -25.07
N ARG A 69 18.32 -9.32 -24.25
CA ARG A 69 18.23 -9.25 -22.79
C ARG A 69 19.02 -8.04 -22.30
N VAL A 70 18.33 -6.98 -21.89
CA VAL A 70 18.98 -5.74 -21.41
C VAL A 70 19.24 -5.85 -19.91
N GLY A 71 20.50 -5.72 -19.49
CA GLY A 71 20.92 -5.81 -18.09
C GLY A 71 21.09 -4.46 -17.40
N ALA A 72 21.40 -3.42 -18.17
CA ALA A 72 21.56 -2.06 -17.68
C ALA A 72 21.22 -1.04 -18.79
N LEU A 73 20.72 0.12 -18.38
CA LEU A 73 20.57 1.31 -19.20
C LEU A 73 21.62 2.34 -18.74
N VAL A 74 22.35 2.92 -19.69
CA VAL A 74 23.37 3.96 -19.44
C VAL A 74 22.97 5.17 -20.25
N THR A 75 22.73 6.30 -19.56
CA THR A 75 22.40 7.58 -20.18
C THR A 75 23.38 8.64 -19.69
N ASP A 76 23.44 9.78 -20.39
CA ASP A 76 24.07 10.97 -19.83
C ASP A 76 23.23 11.54 -18.67
N ASP A 77 23.75 12.58 -18.02
CA ASP A 77 23.31 13.12 -16.73
C ASP A 77 21.93 13.79 -16.82
N ALA A 78 20.88 12.98 -16.97
CA ALA A 78 19.49 13.36 -16.78
C ALA A 78 19.17 13.42 -15.27
N ALA A 79 19.98 14.15 -14.50
CA ALA A 79 19.83 14.27 -13.04
C ALA A 79 18.40 14.64 -12.63
N SER A 80 17.71 15.47 -13.42
CA SER A 80 16.32 15.85 -13.18
C SER A 80 15.35 14.67 -13.31
N PHE A 81 15.54 13.78 -14.29
CA PHE A 81 14.69 12.60 -14.45
C PHE A 81 14.83 11.65 -13.25
N TRP A 82 16.06 11.38 -12.82
CA TRP A 82 16.32 10.46 -11.71
C TRP A 82 15.85 11.02 -10.37
N GLU A 83 15.95 12.34 -10.14
CA GLU A 83 15.39 12.98 -8.95
C GLU A 83 13.85 13.00 -9.00
N GLU A 84 13.22 13.30 -10.15
CA GLU A 84 11.76 13.21 -10.31
C GLU A 84 11.23 11.77 -10.11
N LEU A 85 11.93 10.77 -10.64
CA LEU A 85 11.58 9.36 -10.46
C LEU A 85 11.69 8.94 -8.99
N LYS A 86 12.73 9.39 -8.30
CA LYS A 86 12.95 9.13 -6.87
C LYS A 86 11.91 9.83 -6.00
N GLU A 87 11.49 11.05 -6.36
CA GLU A 87 10.36 11.73 -5.73
C GLU A 87 9.03 10.97 -5.94
N ALA A 88 8.77 10.49 -7.17
CA ALA A 88 7.59 9.69 -7.47
C ALA A 88 7.58 8.36 -6.72
N GLU A 89 8.73 7.66 -6.65
CA GLU A 89 8.88 6.44 -5.87
C GLU A 89 8.63 6.69 -4.37
N ALA A 90 9.15 7.80 -3.82
CA ALA A 90 8.92 8.17 -2.43
C ALA A 90 7.43 8.41 -2.10
N VAL A 91 6.61 8.80 -3.08
CA VAL A 91 5.14 8.95 -2.94
C VAL A 91 4.43 7.59 -3.07
N ILE A 92 4.81 6.78 -4.07
CA ILE A 92 4.09 5.54 -4.43
C ILE A 92 4.42 4.39 -3.49
N ALA A 93 5.68 4.24 -3.06
CA ALA A 93 6.12 3.08 -2.28
C ALA A 93 5.35 2.91 -0.94
N PRO A 94 5.09 3.97 -0.14
CA PRO A 94 4.27 3.86 1.06
C PRO A 94 2.81 3.47 0.77
N LEU A 95 2.23 3.94 -0.34
CA LEU A 95 0.87 3.57 -0.77
C LEU A 95 0.78 2.12 -1.19
N SER A 96 1.75 1.65 -1.97
CA SER A 96 1.86 0.26 -2.37
C SER A 96 2.01 -0.64 -1.14
N LEU A 97 2.85 -0.27 -0.18
CA LEU A 97 3.01 -1.01 1.07
C LEU A 97 1.70 -1.06 1.88
N ALA A 98 1.00 0.07 2.00
CA ALA A 98 -0.30 0.12 2.66
C ALA A 98 -1.35 -0.73 1.94
N SER A 99 -1.37 -0.67 0.60
CA SER A 99 -2.23 -1.50 -0.23
C SER A 99 -1.93 -2.98 -0.02
N TYR A 100 -0.67 -3.39 -0.01
CA TYR A 100 -0.27 -4.77 0.26
C TYR A 100 -0.69 -5.22 1.66
N ARG A 101 -0.51 -4.38 2.69
CA ARG A 101 -0.94 -4.70 4.06
C ARG A 101 -2.45 -4.86 4.15
N LEU A 102 -3.19 -3.94 3.54
CA LEU A 102 -4.64 -4.06 3.43
C LEU A 102 -5.00 -5.32 2.65
N GLN A 103 -4.28 -5.71 1.61
CA GLN A 103 -4.62 -6.85 0.77
C GLN A 103 -4.28 -8.21 1.35
N ARG A 104 -3.54 -8.35 2.47
CA ARG A 104 -3.19 -9.66 3.07
C ARG A 104 -4.42 -10.43 3.53
N ASP A 105 -4.30 -11.77 3.56
CA ASP A 105 -5.37 -12.68 3.99
C ASP A 105 -5.72 -12.58 5.49
N GLU A 106 -4.85 -11.94 6.27
CA GLU A 106 -5.00 -11.70 7.71
C GLU A 106 -5.33 -10.23 8.02
N ASN A 107 -5.85 -9.47 7.05
CA ASN A 107 -6.13 -8.04 7.20
C ASN A 107 -7.30 -7.73 8.15
N THR A 108 -6.99 -7.20 9.32
CA THR A 108 -8.00 -6.78 10.30
C THR A 108 -8.19 -5.25 10.30
N VAL A 109 -9.31 -4.79 10.89
CA VAL A 109 -9.72 -3.36 10.94
C VAL A 109 -8.67 -2.42 11.56
N ASP A 110 -7.68 -2.99 12.24
CA ASP A 110 -6.55 -2.31 12.86
C ASP A 110 -5.47 -1.81 11.89
N THR A 111 -5.45 -2.21 10.62
CA THR A 111 -4.33 -1.97 9.68
C THR A 111 -4.13 -0.48 9.27
N LEU A 112 -4.80 0.48 9.92
CA LEU A 112 -4.74 1.92 9.60
C LEU A 112 -3.54 2.69 10.19
N GLY A 113 -2.52 2.00 10.71
CA GLY A 113 -1.26 2.62 11.14
C GLY A 113 -0.44 3.17 9.97
N PHE A 114 -0.88 4.28 9.36
CA PHE A 114 -0.14 5.00 8.34
C PHE A 114 0.96 5.84 9.01
N GLN A 115 2.20 5.37 8.92
CA GLN A 115 3.36 6.19 9.28
C GLN A 115 3.52 7.36 8.29
N GLN A 116 3.92 8.50 8.87
CA GLN A 116 4.02 9.87 8.35
C GLN A 116 4.94 10.12 7.13
N HIS A 117 4.99 9.24 6.13
CA HIS A 117 5.89 9.40 4.97
C HIS A 117 5.14 9.70 3.67
N PHE A 118 4.10 10.51 3.75
CA PHE A 118 3.57 11.15 2.54
C PHE A 118 4.34 12.44 2.30
N VAL A 119 5.13 12.47 1.22
CA VAL A 119 5.46 13.73 0.56
C VAL A 119 4.11 14.35 0.19
N ARG A 120 3.85 15.55 0.71
CA ARG A 120 2.57 16.25 0.58
C ARG A 120 2.29 16.46 -0.91
N CYS A 121 1.38 15.67 -1.46
CA CYS A 121 0.87 15.83 -2.81
C CYS A 121 -0.62 16.12 -2.70
N ASP A 122 -1.04 17.37 -2.96
CA ASP A 122 -2.40 17.84 -2.69
C ASP A 122 -3.47 17.02 -3.44
N ASN A 123 -3.15 16.56 -4.65
CA ASN A 123 -4.00 15.66 -5.44
C ASN A 123 -4.18 14.28 -4.76
N LEU A 124 -3.16 13.81 -4.05
CA LEU A 124 -3.20 12.54 -3.33
C LEU A 124 -4.07 12.65 -2.07
N LEU A 125 -3.96 13.77 -1.34
CA LEU A 125 -4.82 14.06 -0.19
C LEU A 125 -6.30 14.04 -0.60
N GLU A 126 -6.65 14.70 -1.70
CA GLU A 126 -8.03 14.69 -2.21
C GLU A 126 -8.51 13.26 -2.54
N CYS A 127 -7.65 12.43 -3.14
CA CYS A 127 -7.98 11.04 -3.45
C CYS A 127 -8.16 10.18 -2.19
N ILE A 128 -7.31 10.38 -1.18
CA ILE A 128 -7.40 9.69 0.12
C ILE A 128 -8.69 10.11 0.83
N GLU A 129 -9.00 11.40 0.88
CA GLU A 129 -10.24 11.91 1.49
C GLU A 129 -11.48 11.38 0.80
N LYS A 130 -11.51 11.38 -0.55
CA LYS A 130 -12.61 10.78 -1.34
C LYS A 130 -12.81 9.30 -1.05
N ARG A 131 -11.72 8.53 -0.89
CA ARG A 131 -11.80 7.11 -0.52
C ARG A 131 -12.24 6.93 0.92
N TRP A 132 -11.66 7.68 1.84
CA TRP A 132 -12.01 7.67 3.26
C TRP A 132 -13.49 7.98 3.48
N ALA A 133 -14.06 8.95 2.76
CA ALA A 133 -15.49 9.30 2.83
C ALA A 133 -16.43 8.14 2.43
N LYS A 134 -15.96 7.21 1.59
CA LYS A 134 -16.73 6.01 1.19
C LYS A 134 -16.60 4.86 2.18
N CYS A 135 -15.58 4.87 3.03
CA CYS A 135 -15.33 3.82 4.02
C CYS A 135 -16.31 3.89 5.19
N LYS A 136 -16.47 2.78 5.92
CA LYS A 136 -17.16 2.76 7.23
C LYS A 136 -16.26 3.35 8.31
N GLN A 137 -15.93 4.64 8.19
CA GLN A 137 -14.98 5.36 9.05
C GLN A 137 -15.16 5.08 10.54
N PRO A 138 -16.39 5.06 11.12
CA PRO A 138 -16.56 4.76 12.54
C PRO A 138 -16.05 3.38 12.95
N LEU A 139 -16.26 2.36 12.09
CA LEU A 139 -15.81 0.99 12.38
C LEU A 139 -14.28 0.90 12.35
N PHE A 140 -13.68 1.56 11.38
CA PHE A 140 -12.22 1.66 11.22
C PHE A 140 -11.56 2.34 12.42
N MET A 141 -12.09 3.50 12.83
CA MET A 141 -11.59 4.22 14.01
C MET A 141 -11.81 3.42 15.30
N LEU A 142 -12.92 2.67 15.39
CA LEU A 142 -13.15 1.75 16.50
C LEU A 142 -12.11 0.62 16.52
N GLY A 143 -11.86 -0.05 15.40
CA GLY A 143 -10.84 -1.11 15.31
C GLY A 143 -9.44 -0.60 15.67
N PHE A 144 -9.08 0.59 15.17
CA PHE A 144 -7.83 1.27 15.52
C PHE A 144 -7.71 1.51 17.04
N ALA A 145 -8.75 2.05 17.67
CA ALA A 145 -8.77 2.29 19.11
C ALA A 145 -8.72 1.01 19.98
N LEU A 146 -9.26 -0.09 19.45
CA LEU A 146 -9.28 -1.40 20.11
C LEU A 146 -8.00 -2.21 19.86
N HIS A 147 -7.14 -1.80 18.94
CA HIS A 147 -5.88 -2.49 18.68
C HIS A 147 -4.93 -2.34 19.89
N PRO A 148 -4.28 -3.42 20.36
CA PRO A 148 -3.38 -3.38 21.53
C PRO A 148 -2.25 -2.37 21.41
N GLU A 149 -1.70 -2.18 20.21
CA GLU A 149 -0.55 -1.29 19.99
C GLU A 149 -0.95 0.16 19.70
N TYR A 150 -2.17 0.38 19.19
CA TYR A 150 -2.56 1.71 18.68
C TYR A 150 -3.38 2.53 19.67
N VAL A 151 -3.82 1.94 20.78
CA VAL A 151 -4.57 2.67 21.82
C VAL A 151 -3.80 3.89 22.35
N ALA A 152 -2.48 3.80 22.44
CA ALA A 152 -1.61 4.89 22.88
C ALA A 152 -1.63 6.09 21.91
N VAL A 153 -1.89 5.86 20.63
CA VAL A 153 -2.06 6.90 19.62
C VAL A 153 -3.52 7.36 19.56
N ALA A 154 -4.46 6.41 19.63
CA ALA A 154 -5.90 6.68 19.54
C ALA A 154 -6.41 7.61 20.65
N LYS A 155 -5.83 7.53 21.85
CA LYS A 155 -6.21 8.36 23.00
C LYS A 155 -5.94 9.85 22.80
N ASP A 156 -4.93 10.18 22.01
CA ASP A 156 -4.46 11.56 21.79
C ASP A 156 -5.15 12.20 20.56
N LEU A 157 -6.03 11.45 19.88
CA LEU A 157 -6.80 11.97 18.75
C LEU A 157 -7.82 13.01 19.23
N PRO A 158 -8.01 14.12 18.48
CA PRO A 158 -9.00 15.12 18.80
C PRO A 158 -10.42 14.53 18.72
N GLU A 159 -11.35 15.15 19.44
CA GLU A 159 -12.76 14.81 19.34
C GLU A 159 -13.30 15.27 17.97
N THR A 160 -13.83 14.32 17.20
CA THR A 160 -14.46 14.55 15.89
C THR A 160 -15.72 13.68 15.78
N ASP A 161 -16.34 13.65 14.60
CA ASP A 161 -17.46 12.76 14.31
C ASP A 161 -17.09 11.26 14.35
N VAL A 162 -15.80 10.92 14.25
CA VAL A 162 -15.32 9.52 14.21
C VAL A 162 -14.16 9.21 15.16
N SER A 163 -13.57 10.21 15.82
CA SER A 163 -12.42 10.06 16.73
C SER A 163 -12.63 10.76 18.07
N GLY A 164 -11.77 10.43 19.04
CA GLY A 164 -11.84 10.94 20.40
C GLY A 164 -12.63 10.03 21.34
N ILE A 165 -12.37 10.17 22.64
CA ILE A 165 -12.82 9.23 23.67
C ILE A 165 -14.35 9.18 23.73
N GLY A 166 -15.02 10.33 23.65
CA GLY A 166 -16.48 10.41 23.77
C GLY A 166 -17.17 9.75 22.57
N THR A 167 -16.75 10.13 21.37
CA THR A 167 -17.25 9.61 20.10
C THR A 167 -16.97 8.12 19.95
N LEU A 168 -15.75 7.64 20.19
CA LEU A 168 -15.41 6.22 20.09
C LEU A 168 -16.20 5.36 21.08
N THR A 169 -16.50 5.88 22.27
CA THR A 169 -17.37 5.21 23.24
C THR A 169 -18.81 5.08 22.71
N LYS A 170 -19.34 6.11 22.04
CA LYS A 170 -20.68 6.05 21.41
C LYS A 170 -20.69 5.05 20.24
N ILE A 171 -19.63 5.06 19.42
CA ILE A 171 -19.46 4.14 18.29
C ILE A 171 -19.38 2.69 18.78
N ALA A 172 -18.64 2.41 19.86
CA ALA A 172 -18.57 1.07 20.46
C ALA A 172 -19.96 0.57 20.90
N VAL A 173 -20.76 1.41 21.55
CA VAL A 173 -22.14 1.07 21.94
C VAL A 173 -23.01 0.77 20.72
N TYR A 174 -22.89 1.56 19.65
CA TYR A 174 -23.62 1.32 18.40
C TYR A 174 -23.27 -0.05 17.81
N TYR A 175 -21.97 -0.36 17.66
CA TYR A 175 -21.53 -1.62 17.07
C TYR A 175 -21.77 -2.82 17.97
N HIS A 176 -21.73 -2.66 19.29
CA HIS A 176 -22.12 -3.71 20.24
C HIS A 176 -23.57 -4.14 20.03
N ARG A 177 -24.49 -3.17 20.02
CA ARG A 177 -25.92 -3.44 19.75
C ARG A 177 -26.12 -4.10 18.39
N ARG A 178 -25.42 -3.60 17.37
CA ARG A 178 -25.57 -4.06 15.99
C ARG A 178 -24.99 -5.46 15.76
N GLN A 179 -23.80 -5.75 16.29
CA GLN A 179 -23.05 -6.98 15.98
C GLN A 179 -23.39 -8.14 16.91
N LEU A 180 -23.80 -7.84 18.15
CA LEU A 180 -24.17 -8.86 19.15
C LEU A 180 -25.68 -8.96 19.35
N ALA A 181 -26.48 -8.19 18.60
CA ALA A 181 -27.94 -8.20 18.64
C ALA A 181 -28.53 -8.12 20.06
N THR A 182 -27.86 -7.38 20.95
CA THR A 182 -28.21 -7.26 22.36
C THR A 182 -28.42 -5.81 22.78
N ALA A 183 -29.40 -5.58 23.65
CA ALA A 183 -29.60 -4.29 24.31
C ALA A 183 -28.76 -4.15 25.58
N ASP A 184 -28.24 -5.26 26.12
CA ASP A 184 -27.40 -5.26 27.31
C ASP A 184 -26.03 -4.65 26.99
N LEU A 185 -25.75 -3.53 27.63
CA LEU A 185 -24.49 -2.80 27.49
C LEU A 185 -23.49 -3.15 28.58
N GLY A 186 -23.90 -3.87 29.64
CA GLY A 186 -23.09 -4.03 30.85
C GLY A 186 -22.39 -2.73 31.26
N GLU A 187 -21.07 -2.81 31.44
CA GLU A 187 -20.21 -1.66 31.74
C GLU A 187 -19.45 -1.11 30.51
N LEU A 188 -19.86 -1.46 29.27
CA LEU A 188 -19.12 -1.18 28.04
C LEU A 188 -18.63 0.27 27.91
N ARG A 189 -19.45 1.25 28.30
CA ARG A 189 -19.03 2.66 28.24
C ARG A 189 -17.88 2.97 29.18
N ARG A 190 -17.95 2.45 30.42
CA ARG A 190 -16.88 2.60 31.41
C ARG A 190 -15.62 1.91 30.92
N ASP A 191 -15.77 0.69 30.39
CA ASP A 191 -14.66 -0.12 29.88
C ASP A 191 -13.96 0.54 28.69
N MET A 192 -14.73 1.08 27.73
CA MET A 192 -14.18 1.83 26.60
C MET A 192 -13.44 3.09 27.04
N ILE A 193 -14.00 3.86 27.98
CA ILE A 193 -13.32 5.05 28.51
C ILE A 193 -12.01 4.65 29.20
N SER A 194 -12.06 3.62 30.04
CA SER A 194 -10.87 3.09 30.72
C SER A 194 -9.82 2.60 29.72
N ARG A 195 -10.26 1.90 28.66
CA ARG A 195 -9.38 1.43 27.57
C ARG A 195 -8.71 2.60 26.88
N MET A 196 -9.48 3.60 26.47
CA MET A 196 -8.95 4.79 25.80
C MET A 196 -8.00 5.57 26.69
N ARG A 197 -8.16 5.54 28.01
CA ARG A 197 -7.21 6.15 28.95
C ARG A 197 -5.97 5.31 29.22
N GLY A 198 -5.95 4.05 28.78
CA GLY A 198 -4.89 3.09 29.09
C GLY A 198 -4.98 2.52 30.52
N GLU A 199 -6.16 2.61 31.15
CA GLU A 199 -6.42 2.21 32.54
C GLU A 199 -7.16 0.86 32.64
N PHE A 200 -7.51 0.23 31.51
CA PHE A 200 -8.40 -0.93 31.48
C PHE A 200 -7.77 -2.23 31.98
N THR A 201 -6.48 -2.43 31.72
CA THR A 201 -5.74 -3.64 32.09
C THR A 201 -4.25 -3.33 32.13
N ASN A 202 -3.50 -4.11 32.92
CA ASN A 202 -2.03 -4.04 32.97
C ASN A 202 -1.35 -5.01 31.99
N ILE A 203 -2.11 -5.85 31.28
CA ILE A 203 -1.59 -6.79 30.28
C ILE A 203 -0.92 -6.01 29.15
N LYS A 204 0.31 -6.39 28.78
CA LYS A 204 1.08 -5.72 27.72
C LYS A 204 0.85 -6.38 26.37
N ALA A 205 0.65 -5.57 25.34
CA ALA A 205 0.51 -6.04 23.95
C ALA A 205 1.71 -6.89 23.49
N THR A 206 2.92 -6.55 23.93
CA THR A 206 4.18 -7.21 23.56
C THR A 206 4.31 -8.65 24.03
N GLU A 207 3.42 -9.10 24.92
CA GLU A 207 3.40 -10.49 25.41
C GLU A 207 2.74 -11.45 24.42
N PHE A 208 2.10 -10.93 23.36
CA PHE A 208 1.28 -11.68 22.42
C PHE A 208 1.74 -11.47 20.99
N ARG A 209 1.48 -12.46 20.12
CA ARG A 209 1.84 -12.40 18.70
C ARG A 209 0.75 -11.79 17.85
N ALA A 210 -0.49 -11.86 18.31
CA ALA A 210 -1.65 -11.40 17.58
C ALA A 210 -2.64 -10.68 18.48
N PRO A 211 -3.41 -9.71 17.94
CA PRO A 211 -4.39 -8.94 18.72
C PRO A 211 -5.43 -9.81 19.42
N TRP A 212 -5.84 -10.92 18.80
CA TRP A 212 -6.85 -11.82 19.37
C TRP A 212 -6.34 -12.56 20.62
N GLU A 213 -5.04 -12.89 20.69
CA GLU A 213 -4.45 -13.56 21.86
C GLU A 213 -4.45 -12.61 23.07
N TYR A 214 -4.07 -11.36 22.84
CA TYR A 214 -4.14 -10.30 23.84
C TYR A 214 -5.57 -10.15 24.38
N TRP A 215 -6.57 -10.04 23.49
CA TRP A 215 -7.95 -9.85 23.92
C TRP A 215 -8.57 -11.10 24.56
N ALA A 216 -8.10 -12.30 24.22
CA ALA A 216 -8.45 -13.52 24.93
C ALA A 216 -7.92 -13.50 26.37
N ALA A 217 -6.68 -13.06 26.59
CA ALA A 217 -6.12 -12.91 27.94
C ALA A 217 -6.87 -11.84 28.76
N VAL A 218 -7.16 -10.68 28.16
CA VAL A 218 -7.95 -9.61 28.81
C VAL A 218 -9.34 -10.12 29.19
N ALA A 219 -9.99 -10.94 28.36
CA ALA A 219 -11.29 -11.53 28.69
C ALA A 219 -11.26 -12.41 29.95
N VAL A 220 -10.12 -13.05 30.24
CA VAL A 220 -9.92 -13.84 31.47
C VAL A 220 -9.78 -12.93 32.70
N GLU A 221 -9.07 -11.80 32.57
CA GLU A 221 -8.90 -10.82 33.66
C GLU A 221 -10.20 -10.05 33.95
N THR A 222 -11.02 -9.79 32.92
CA THR A 222 -12.25 -8.99 33.02
C THR A 222 -13.50 -9.79 32.62
N PRO A 223 -13.90 -10.84 33.36
CA PRO A 223 -14.97 -11.77 32.95
C PRO A 223 -16.36 -11.11 32.90
N SER A 224 -16.58 -10.03 33.65
CA SER A 224 -17.83 -9.24 33.63
C SER A 224 -17.90 -8.25 32.47
N SER A 225 -16.77 -7.93 31.83
CA SER A 225 -16.73 -6.97 30.74
C SER A 225 -17.24 -7.58 29.43
N VAL A 226 -18.08 -6.83 28.73
CA VAL A 226 -18.51 -7.17 27.37
C VAL A 226 -17.55 -6.64 26.30
N LEU A 227 -16.58 -5.81 26.69
CA LEU A 227 -15.65 -5.18 25.76
C LEU A 227 -14.80 -6.20 24.99
N PRO A 228 -14.15 -7.20 25.62
CA PRO A 228 -13.36 -8.19 24.88
C PRO A 228 -14.19 -8.93 23.82
N LYS A 229 -15.46 -9.24 24.11
CA LYS A 229 -16.37 -9.89 23.15
C LYS A 229 -16.66 -8.99 21.94
N LEU A 230 -16.92 -7.70 22.17
CA LEU A 230 -17.07 -6.73 21.09
C LEU A 230 -15.79 -6.66 20.25
N VAL A 231 -14.63 -6.62 20.89
CA VAL A 231 -13.35 -6.46 20.19
C VAL A 231 -13.06 -7.65 19.29
N MET A 232 -13.21 -8.88 19.80
CA MET A 232 -13.04 -10.09 18.99
C MET A 232 -13.95 -10.08 17.77
N ARG A 233 -15.16 -9.52 17.89
CA ARG A 233 -16.10 -9.39 16.78
C ARG A 233 -15.73 -8.28 15.79
N VAL A 234 -15.22 -7.15 16.27
CA VAL A 234 -14.80 -6.02 15.43
C VAL A 234 -13.52 -6.33 14.67
N LEU A 235 -12.51 -6.90 15.35
CA LEU A 235 -11.22 -7.21 14.73
C LEU A 235 -11.31 -8.38 13.75
N SER A 236 -12.28 -9.28 13.88
CA SER A 236 -12.51 -10.36 12.88
C SER A 236 -13.17 -9.90 11.58
N ILE A 237 -13.50 -8.62 11.42
CA ILE A 237 -14.07 -8.09 10.19
C ILE A 237 -12.94 -7.85 9.18
N ALA A 238 -12.96 -8.58 8.06
CA ALA A 238 -12.04 -8.33 6.95
C ALA A 238 -12.25 -6.94 6.36
N VAL A 239 -11.15 -6.24 6.03
CA VAL A 239 -11.17 -4.85 5.56
C VAL A 239 -11.20 -4.70 4.04
N ASN A 240 -11.00 -5.79 3.29
CA ASN A 240 -11.23 -5.81 1.86
C ASN A 240 -11.65 -7.18 1.33
N THR A 241 -12.07 -7.18 0.07
CA THR A 241 -12.43 -8.37 -0.72
C THR A 241 -11.26 -8.92 -1.52
N ALA A 242 -10.06 -8.32 -1.44
CA ALA A 242 -8.93 -8.67 -2.29
C ALA A 242 -8.47 -10.12 -2.08
N THR A 243 -8.63 -10.68 -0.87
CA THR A 243 -8.45 -12.11 -0.59
C THR A 243 -9.40 -12.98 -1.40
N CYS A 244 -10.67 -12.59 -1.53
CA CYS A 244 -11.61 -13.28 -2.42
C CYS A 244 -11.22 -13.09 -3.89
N GLU A 245 -10.76 -11.90 -4.29
CA GLU A 245 -10.33 -11.64 -5.68
C GLU A 245 -9.09 -12.46 -6.07
N ARG A 246 -8.11 -12.64 -5.17
CA ARG A 246 -6.97 -13.54 -5.36
C ARG A 246 -7.42 -14.99 -5.46
N LEU A 247 -8.23 -15.47 -4.51
CA LEU A 247 -8.79 -16.82 -4.55
C LEU A 247 -9.58 -17.08 -5.83
N PHE A 248 -10.40 -16.13 -6.28
CA PHE A 248 -11.18 -16.25 -7.51
C PHE A 248 -10.32 -16.17 -8.77
N SER A 249 -9.22 -15.43 -8.74
CA SER A 249 -8.23 -15.41 -9.84
C SER A 249 -7.49 -16.75 -9.94
N GLU A 250 -7.12 -17.36 -8.80
CA GLU A 250 -6.54 -18.72 -8.74
C GLU A 250 -7.56 -19.78 -9.18
N LEU A 251 -8.82 -19.69 -8.76
CA LEU A 251 -9.91 -20.56 -9.23
C LEU A 251 -10.26 -20.32 -10.71
N GLY A 252 -10.01 -19.12 -11.24
CA GLY A 252 -10.13 -18.79 -12.65
C GLY A 252 -9.22 -19.67 -13.52
N LEU A 253 -8.03 -20.04 -13.03
CA LEU A 253 -7.14 -20.99 -13.73
C LEU A 253 -7.77 -22.39 -13.86
N ILE A 254 -8.68 -22.76 -12.94
CA ILE A 254 -9.39 -24.05 -12.94
C ILE A 254 -10.68 -23.96 -13.78
N HIS A 255 -11.33 -22.79 -13.82
CA HIS A 255 -12.60 -22.59 -14.51
C HIS A 255 -12.48 -22.06 -15.95
N THR A 256 -11.33 -21.53 -16.36
CA THR A 256 -11.10 -21.04 -17.72
C THR A 256 -9.92 -21.75 -18.42
N ALA A 257 -10.20 -22.96 -18.88
CA ALA A 257 -9.89 -23.45 -20.24
C ALA A 257 -10.60 -24.79 -20.43
N LYS A 258 -11.27 -24.99 -21.58
CA LYS A 258 -11.97 -26.24 -21.95
C LYS A 258 -11.13 -27.50 -21.67
N ARG A 259 -11.43 -28.22 -20.59
CA ARG A 259 -11.58 -29.69 -20.51
C ARG A 259 -11.93 -30.10 -19.07
N ASN A 260 -13.20 -30.44 -18.85
CA ASN A 260 -13.56 -31.61 -18.07
C ASN A 260 -14.07 -32.65 -19.08
#